data_AF-A0A821M7A5-F1
#
_entry.id   AF-A0A821M7A5-F1
#
_cell.length_a   1.000
_cell.length_b   1.000
_cell.length_c   1.000
_cell.angle_alpha   90.00
_cell.angle_beta   90.00
_cell.angle_gamma   90.00
#
_symmetry.space_group_name_H-M   'P 1'
#
loop_
_entity.id
_entity.type
_entity.pdbx_description
1 polymer ?
#
loop_
_entity_poly.entity_id
_entity_poly.type
_entity_poly.pdbx_seq_one_letter_code
_entity_poly.pdbx_strand_id
1 'polypeptide(L)'
;MKAHKELQSIVKRNIEREKEQQSHPELVVLKRTTSSNLTSNLIVDGLSNANVADKQIDGIIELREFDVPYHIRVCIDLKINVGLWYGILDQSNSGPLNQLLLKLDLIEQLEPIIFAFDIECTKTQLKFPSAASDQINILKDYCFILTTSFQSLQLEGNKF
;
A
#
# COMPACT_ATOMS: atom_id res chain seq x y z
N MET A 1 -3.69 10.82 -1.98
CA MET A 1 -2.52 11.12 -1.11
C MET A 1 -2.59 12.50 -0.42
N LYS A 2 -3.44 13.45 -0.87
CA LYS A 2 -3.55 14.79 -0.26
C LYS A 2 -3.97 14.76 1.22
N ALA A 3 -5.04 14.05 1.54
CA ALA A 3 -5.56 13.92 2.91
C ALA A 3 -4.54 13.32 3.90
N HIS A 4 -3.80 12.28 3.49
CA HIS A 4 -2.77 11.67 4.32
C HIS A 4 -1.66 12.68 4.68
N LYS A 5 -1.17 13.46 3.71
CA LYS A 5 -0.12 14.45 3.93
C LYS A 5 -0.58 15.55 4.90
N GLU A 6 -1.82 16.00 4.76
CA GLU A 6 -2.41 17.02 5.64
C GLU A 6 -2.54 16.50 7.08
N LEU A 7 -3.14 15.32 7.26
CA LEU A 7 -3.38 14.73 8.59
C LEU A 7 -2.11 14.26 9.30
N GLN A 8 -1.12 13.72 8.59
CA GLN A 8 0.16 13.30 9.17
C GLN A 8 0.88 14.44 9.90
N SER A 9 0.83 15.65 9.32
CA SER A 9 1.44 16.83 9.95
C SER A 9 0.77 17.23 11.25
N ILE A 10 -0.55 17.02 11.35
CA ILE A 10 -1.36 17.31 12.54
C ILE A 10 -1.09 16.26 13.62
N VAL A 11 -1.15 14.98 13.24
CA VAL A 11 -0.90 13.85 14.15
C VAL A 11 0.48 13.95 14.81
N LYS A 12 1.52 14.27 14.04
CA LYS A 12 2.88 14.45 14.59
C LYS A 12 2.92 15.55 15.67
N ARG A 13 2.27 16.69 15.41
CA ARG A 13 2.17 17.80 16.36
C ARG A 13 1.40 17.40 17.63
N ASN A 14 0.35 16.61 17.50
CA ASN A 14 -0.48 16.17 18.62
C ASN A 14 0.30 15.22 19.54
N ILE A 15 1.05 14.28 18.96
CA ILE A 15 1.92 13.36 19.69
C ILE A 15 3.01 14.12 20.47
N GLU A 16 3.63 15.13 19.87
CA GLU A 16 4.61 15.99 20.56
C GLU A 16 3.98 16.74 21.74
N ARG A 17 2.80 17.32 21.54
CA ARG A 17 2.04 17.98 22.62
C ARG A 17 1.68 17.03 23.76
N GLU A 18 1.25 15.81 23.48
CA GLU A 18 0.95 14.84 24.54
C GLU A 18 2.20 14.45 25.34
N LYS A 19 3.34 14.27 24.67
CA LYS A 19 4.63 14.00 25.34
C LYS A 19 5.05 15.15 26.26
N GLU A 20 4.90 16.39 25.82
CA GLU A 20 5.18 17.59 26.65
C GLU A 20 4.22 17.71 27.85
N GLN A 21 2.95 17.34 27.67
CA GLN A 21 1.97 17.35 28.76
C GLN A 21 2.26 16.26 29.79
N GLN A 22 2.74 15.10 29.35
CA GLN A 22 3.17 14.01 30.24
C GLN A 22 4.45 14.36 31.01
N SER A 23 5.40 15.07 30.40
CA SER A 23 6.65 15.45 31.06
C SER A 23 6.48 16.57 32.09
N HIS A 24 5.53 17.49 31.90
CA HIS A 24 5.31 18.64 32.78
C HIS A 24 3.82 18.84 33.16
N PRO A 25 3.24 17.94 33.99
CA PRO A 25 1.82 17.97 34.32
C PRO A 25 1.40 19.23 35.11
N GLU A 26 2.27 19.77 35.96
CA GLU A 26 1.97 20.98 36.77
C GLU A 26 1.75 22.23 35.88
N LEU A 27 2.54 22.36 34.81
CA LEU A 27 2.45 23.47 33.86
C LEU A 27 1.13 23.45 33.06
N VAL A 28 0.58 22.25 32.83
CA VAL A 28 -0.70 22.04 32.14
C VAL A 28 -1.87 22.50 33.02
N VAL A 29 -1.85 22.16 34.31
CA VAL A 29 -2.86 22.60 35.29
C VAL A 29 -2.85 24.12 35.40
N LEU A 30 -1.66 24.73 35.49
CA LEU A 30 -1.51 26.18 35.56
C LEU A 30 -2.09 26.89 34.33
N LYS A 31 -1.77 26.41 33.11
CA LYS A 31 -2.32 26.94 31.84
C LYS A 31 -3.85 26.83 31.76
N ARG A 32 -4.44 25.76 32.31
CA ARG A 32 -5.91 25.59 32.36
C ARG A 32 -6.55 26.59 33.33
N THR A 33 -5.95 26.81 34.51
CA THR A 33 -6.47 27.75 35.51
C THR A 33 -6.36 29.22 35.12
N THR A 34 -5.33 29.61 34.36
CA THR A 34 -5.20 31.00 33.87
C THR A 34 -6.17 31.29 32.72
N SER A 35 -6.50 30.27 31.92
CA SER A 35 -7.49 30.36 30.84
C SER A 35 -8.93 30.46 31.35
N SER A 36 -9.25 29.89 32.52
CA SER A 36 -10.59 29.94 33.10
C SER A 36 -10.94 31.27 33.77
N ASN A 37 -9.95 32.07 34.16
CA ASN A 37 -10.17 33.36 34.83
C ASN A 37 -10.46 34.53 33.86
N LEU A 38 -10.50 34.27 32.54
CA LEU A 38 -10.85 35.26 31.50
C LEU A 38 -12.22 35.00 30.83
N THR A 39 -12.95 33.95 31.22
CA THR A 39 -14.23 33.58 30.56
C THR A 39 -15.36 33.31 31.55
N SER A 40 -15.45 34.09 32.64
CA SER A 40 -16.56 34.00 33.60
C SER A 40 -17.71 34.98 33.33
N ASN A 41 -17.93 35.43 32.08
CA ASN A 41 -19.14 36.16 31.69
C ASN A 41 -19.39 36.01 30.18
N LEU A 42 -20.66 35.78 29.82
CA LEU A 42 -21.22 35.48 28.50
C LEU A 42 -21.26 33.99 28.12
N ILE A 43 -22.14 33.27 28.82
CA ILE A 43 -22.98 32.25 28.18
C ILE A 43 -23.82 32.99 27.13
N VAL A 44 -23.38 32.97 25.87
CA VAL A 44 -24.21 33.36 24.72
C VAL A 44 -24.08 32.27 23.67
N ASP A 45 -25.21 31.62 23.43
CA ASP A 45 -25.48 30.72 22.31
C ASP A 45 -24.83 31.22 21.00
N GLY A 46 -24.14 30.32 20.31
CA GLY A 46 -23.69 30.57 18.93
C GLY A 46 -22.18 30.64 18.71
N LEU A 47 -21.37 29.88 19.46
CA LEU A 47 -19.95 29.73 19.15
C LEU A 47 -19.79 28.92 17.85
N SER A 48 -19.57 29.66 16.76
CA SER A 48 -19.23 29.21 15.41
C SER A 48 -18.70 27.77 15.32
N ASN A 49 -19.31 26.96 14.46
CA ASN A 49 -18.90 25.57 14.15
C ASN A 49 -17.39 25.43 13.84
N ALA A 50 -16.71 26.51 13.44
CA ALA A 50 -15.26 26.57 13.25
C ALA A 50 -14.46 26.28 14.54
N ASN A 51 -14.88 26.83 15.69
CA ASN A 51 -14.17 26.65 16.96
C ASN A 51 -14.32 25.25 17.56
N VAL A 52 -15.36 24.51 17.16
CA VAL A 52 -15.59 23.12 17.59
C VAL A 52 -14.80 22.16 16.71
N ALA A 53 -14.75 22.39 15.39
CA ALA A 53 -13.95 21.60 14.46
C ALA A 53 -12.44 21.72 14.76
N ASP A 54 -11.94 22.91 15.09
CA ASP A 54 -10.54 23.13 15.47
C ASP A 54 -10.17 22.45 16.79
N LYS A 55 -11.14 22.26 17.70
CA LYS A 55 -10.93 21.47 18.94
C LYS A 55 -10.95 19.97 18.70
N GLN A 56 -11.62 19.50 17.65
CA GLN A 56 -11.73 18.07 17.33
C GLN A 56 -10.46 17.51 16.68
N ILE A 57 -9.76 18.31 15.86
CA ILE A 57 -8.49 17.88 15.22
C ILE A 57 -7.35 17.67 16.22
N ASP A 58 -7.43 18.29 17.39
CA ASP A 58 -6.46 18.14 18.49
C ASP A 58 -6.53 16.77 19.15
N GLY A 59 -7.65 16.06 19.03
CA GLY A 59 -7.84 14.71 19.55
C GLY A 59 -7.37 13.59 18.63
N ILE A 60 -6.84 13.91 17.43
CA ILE A 60 -6.34 12.91 16.49
C ILE A 60 -4.92 12.51 16.91
N ILE A 61 -4.77 11.31 17.46
CA ILE A 61 -3.50 10.82 18.02
C ILE A 61 -2.74 9.92 17.03
N GLU A 62 -3.45 9.22 16.14
CA GLU A 62 -2.82 8.33 15.15
C GLU A 62 -3.63 8.20 13.87
N LEU A 63 -2.96 7.78 12.80
CA LEU A 63 -3.58 7.31 11.56
C LEU A 63 -3.32 5.82 11.43
N ARG A 64 -4.35 5.06 11.04
CA ARG A 64 -4.30 3.59 10.92
C ARG A 64 -4.55 3.19 9.48
N GLU A 65 -3.89 2.11 9.05
CA GLU A 65 -4.10 1.46 7.73
C GLU A 65 -3.94 2.39 6.52
N PHE A 66 -3.22 3.50 6.68
CA PHE A 66 -3.01 4.49 5.63
C PHE A 66 -1.99 4.03 4.56
N ASP A 67 -1.20 3.00 4.89
CA ASP A 67 -0.11 2.44 4.12
C ASP A 67 -0.52 1.18 3.34
N VAL A 68 -1.76 0.71 3.49
CA VAL A 68 -2.28 -0.43 2.74
C VAL A 68 -2.40 -0.04 1.25
N PRO A 69 -1.66 -0.67 0.33
CA PRO A 69 -1.79 -0.38 -1.09
C PRO A 69 -3.21 -0.64 -1.59
N TYR A 70 -3.70 0.20 -2.51
CA TYR A 70 -5.08 0.12 -3.00
C TYR A 70 -5.47 -1.28 -3.51
N HIS A 71 -4.60 -1.92 -4.31
CA HIS A 71 -4.86 -3.26 -4.83
C HIS A 71 -4.98 -4.31 -3.70
N ILE A 72 -4.18 -4.19 -2.64
CA ILE A 72 -4.27 -5.08 -1.48
C ILE A 72 -5.57 -4.84 -0.71
N ARG A 73 -5.96 -3.57 -0.49
CA ARG A 73 -7.23 -3.22 0.16
C ARG A 73 -8.41 -3.82 -0.59
N VAL A 74 -8.46 -3.65 -1.92
CA VAL A 74 -9.51 -4.24 -2.77
C VAL A 74 -9.53 -5.77 -2.63
N CYS A 75 -8.37 -6.43 -2.67
CA CYS A 75 -8.29 -7.88 -2.50
C CYS A 75 -8.78 -8.35 -1.12
N ILE A 76 -8.44 -7.64 -0.04
CA ILE A 76 -8.90 -7.97 1.33
C ILE A 76 -10.42 -7.80 1.44
N ASP A 77 -10.93 -6.63 1.05
CA ASP A 77 -12.34 -6.27 1.24
C ASP A 77 -13.26 -7.17 0.40
N LEU A 78 -12.84 -7.49 -0.83
CA LEU A 78 -13.60 -8.35 -1.75
C LEU A 78 -13.24 -9.85 -1.62
N LYS A 79 -12.33 -10.21 -0.72
CA LYS A 79 -11.82 -11.59 -0.53
C LYS A 79 -11.31 -12.24 -1.82
N ILE A 80 -10.63 -11.45 -2.64
CA ILE A 80 -10.03 -11.91 -3.90
C ILE A 80 -8.60 -12.36 -3.64
N ASN A 81 -8.32 -13.64 -3.89
CA ASN A 81 -7.00 -14.25 -3.82
C ASN A 81 -6.58 -14.81 -5.19
N VAL A 82 -5.28 -14.70 -5.49
CA VAL A 82 -4.67 -15.33 -6.68
C VAL A 82 -4.69 -16.86 -6.56
N GLY A 83 -4.68 -17.56 -7.70
CA GLY A 83 -4.68 -19.03 -7.75
C GLY A 83 -6.03 -19.69 -7.48
N LEU A 84 -7.10 -18.91 -7.29
CA LEU A 84 -8.48 -19.40 -7.20
C LEU A 84 -9.25 -19.10 -8.48
N TRP A 85 -10.27 -19.91 -8.74
CA TRP A 85 -11.17 -19.73 -9.87
C TRP A 85 -12.33 -18.81 -9.51
N TYR A 86 -12.61 -17.83 -10.37
CA TYR A 86 -13.76 -16.93 -10.22
C TYR A 86 -14.62 -16.93 -11.48
N GLY A 87 -15.93 -16.95 -11.29
CA GLY A 87 -16.89 -16.57 -12.32
C GLY A 87 -17.05 -15.05 -12.37
N ILE A 88 -17.08 -14.49 -13.56
CA ILE A 88 -17.35 -13.06 -13.77
C ILE A 88 -18.84 -12.90 -14.03
N LEU A 89 -19.55 -12.17 -13.17
CA LEU A 89 -20.91 -11.72 -13.46
C LEU A 89 -20.86 -10.33 -14.07
N ASP A 90 -21.27 -10.21 -15.33
CA ASP A 90 -21.48 -8.92 -15.95
C ASP A 90 -22.78 -8.32 -15.41
N GLN A 91 -22.65 -7.24 -14.63
CA GLN A 91 -23.80 -6.41 -14.30
C GLN A 91 -23.80 -5.23 -15.26
N SER A 92 -24.41 -5.43 -16.42
CA SER A 92 -24.80 -4.33 -17.27
C SER A 92 -25.76 -3.42 -16.48
N ASN A 93 -25.22 -2.28 -16.01
CA ASN A 93 -25.90 -0.99 -15.93
C ASN A 93 -26.37 -0.42 -14.56
N SER A 94 -25.95 -0.86 -13.37
CA SER A 94 -26.23 -0.03 -12.15
C SER A 94 -25.50 -0.36 -10.83
N GLY A 95 -24.59 -1.34 -10.75
CA GLY A 95 -23.95 -1.74 -9.49
C GLY A 95 -22.46 -1.41 -9.43
N PRO A 96 -21.85 -1.32 -8.22
CA PRO A 96 -20.40 -1.29 -8.10
C PRO A 96 -19.80 -2.53 -8.78
N LEU A 97 -18.69 -2.32 -9.47
CA LEU A 97 -17.97 -3.24 -10.36
C LEU A 97 -18.13 -4.75 -10.03
N ASN A 98 -18.60 -5.50 -11.03
CA ASN A 98 -18.27 -6.91 -11.31
C ASN A 98 -18.14 -7.82 -10.07
N GLN A 99 -19.24 -8.43 -9.66
CA GLN A 99 -19.20 -9.49 -8.64
C GLN A 99 -18.41 -10.68 -9.18
N LEU A 100 -17.23 -10.90 -8.60
CA LEU A 100 -16.47 -12.14 -8.76
C LEU A 100 -17.07 -13.19 -7.81
N LEU A 101 -17.56 -14.28 -8.39
CA LEU A 101 -18.04 -15.43 -7.61
C LEU A 101 -16.93 -16.47 -7.51
N LEU A 102 -16.44 -16.72 -6.30
CA LEU A 102 -15.49 -17.78 -6.04
C LEU A 102 -16.11 -19.14 -6.42
N LYS A 103 -15.45 -19.88 -7.31
CA LYS A 103 -15.89 -21.20 -7.75
C LYS A 103 -15.17 -22.28 -6.94
N LEU A 104 -15.76 -22.64 -5.81
CA LEU A 104 -15.23 -23.64 -4.86
C LEU A 104 -15.13 -25.05 -5.47
N ASP A 105 -15.94 -25.34 -6.49
CA ASP A 105 -15.99 -26.65 -7.14
C ASP A 105 -14.77 -26.91 -8.06
N LEU A 106 -14.04 -25.87 -8.46
CA LEU A 106 -12.82 -26.02 -9.26
C LEU A 106 -11.60 -26.04 -8.34
N ILE A 107 -11.09 -27.25 -8.11
CA ILE A 107 -9.90 -27.52 -7.29
C ILE A 107 -8.63 -27.65 -8.16
N GLU A 108 -8.80 -27.83 -9.47
CA GLU A 108 -7.69 -28.02 -10.40
C GLU A 108 -6.79 -26.78 -10.47
N GLN A 109 -5.48 -27.01 -10.36
CA GLN A 109 -4.48 -25.97 -10.46
C GLN A 109 -4.27 -25.57 -11.92
N LEU A 110 -4.16 -24.27 -12.20
CA LEU A 110 -3.79 -23.77 -13.52
C LEU A 110 -2.36 -24.21 -13.89
N GLU A 111 -2.15 -24.62 -15.14
CA GLU A 111 -0.83 -24.85 -15.74
C GLU A 111 -0.42 -23.62 -16.59
N PRO A 112 0.18 -22.57 -16.00
CA PRO A 112 0.67 -21.44 -16.77
C PRO A 112 1.89 -21.85 -17.60
N ILE A 113 2.06 -21.24 -18.77
CA ILE A 113 3.32 -21.33 -19.52
C ILE A 113 4.36 -20.48 -18.78
N ILE A 114 5.38 -21.14 -18.24
CA ILE A 114 6.46 -20.48 -17.51
C ILE A 114 7.60 -20.20 -18.48
N PHE A 115 8.00 -18.93 -18.58
CA PHE A 115 9.19 -18.51 -19.31
C PHE A 115 10.23 -17.98 -18.32
N ALA A 116 11.36 -18.67 -18.23
CA ALA A 116 12.51 -18.28 -17.43
C ALA A 116 13.74 -18.17 -18.34
N PHE A 117 14.53 -17.12 -18.17
CA PHE A 117 15.74 -16.89 -18.93
C PHE A 117 16.86 -16.41 -18.01
N ASP A 118 18.09 -16.80 -18.34
CA ASP A 118 19.30 -16.33 -17.68
C ASP A 118 20.19 -15.64 -18.70
N ILE A 119 20.83 -14.53 -18.33
CA ILE A 119 21.70 -13.78 -19.23
C ILE A 119 23.13 -13.76 -18.71
N GLU A 120 24.06 -14.00 -19.62
CA GLU A 120 25.48 -13.85 -19.35
C GLU A 120 26.00 -12.64 -20.12
N CYS A 121 26.63 -11.72 -19.42
CA CYS A 121 27.26 -10.54 -20.00
C CYS A 121 28.77 -10.65 -19.89
N THR A 122 29.48 -9.95 -20.79
CA THR A 122 30.90 -9.67 -20.55
C THR A 122 31.06 -8.80 -19.31
N LYS A 123 32.24 -8.83 -18.69
CA LYS A 123 32.59 -7.87 -17.65
C LYS A 123 34.08 -7.60 -17.64
N THR A 124 34.45 -6.36 -17.37
CA THR A 124 35.84 -6.00 -17.10
C THR A 124 36.34 -6.69 -15.84
N GLN A 125 37.62 -7.09 -15.80
CA GLN A 125 38.22 -7.70 -14.61
C GLN A 125 38.04 -6.80 -13.38
N LEU A 126 37.70 -7.43 -12.25
CA LEU A 126 37.47 -6.78 -10.95
C LEU A 126 36.37 -5.68 -10.96
N LYS A 127 35.52 -5.64 -12.00
CA LYS A 127 34.35 -4.77 -12.06
C LYS A 127 33.06 -5.59 -12.22
N PHE A 128 31.96 -4.98 -11.81
CA PHE A 128 30.63 -5.48 -12.12
C PHE A 128 30.29 -5.22 -13.59
N PRO A 129 29.41 -6.04 -14.21
CA PRO A 129 28.90 -5.79 -15.55
C PRO A 129 28.22 -4.41 -15.64
N SER A 130 28.50 -3.69 -16.73
CA SER A 130 27.94 -2.37 -17.01
C SER A 130 27.13 -2.41 -18.29
N ALA A 131 25.83 -2.09 -18.20
CA ALA A 131 24.92 -2.12 -19.34
C ALA A 131 25.30 -1.16 -20.49
N ALA A 132 26.11 -0.13 -20.22
CA ALA A 132 26.55 0.82 -21.24
C ALA A 132 27.77 0.34 -22.05
N SER A 133 28.57 -0.59 -21.53
CA SER A 133 29.88 -0.96 -22.09
C SER A 133 30.02 -2.45 -22.37
N ASP A 134 29.39 -3.30 -21.56
CA ASP A 134 29.47 -4.75 -21.70
C ASP A 134 28.36 -5.27 -22.61
N GLN A 135 28.69 -6.26 -23.43
CA GLN A 135 27.73 -6.89 -24.34
C GLN A 135 27.08 -8.10 -23.66
N ILE A 136 25.82 -8.37 -24.00
CA ILE A 136 25.17 -9.64 -23.69
C ILE A 136 25.88 -10.70 -24.53
N ASN A 137 26.52 -11.65 -23.86
CA ASN A 137 27.31 -12.70 -24.48
C ASN A 137 26.43 -13.91 -24.81
N ILE A 138 25.61 -14.37 -23.87
CA ILE A 138 24.70 -15.50 -24.07
C ILE A 138 23.38 -15.17 -23.40
N LEU A 139 22.29 -15.38 -24.15
CA LEU A 139 20.96 -15.51 -23.59
C LEU A 139 20.72 -17.01 -23.43
N LYS A 140 20.75 -17.48 -22.18
CA LYS A 140 20.47 -18.87 -21.84
C LYS A 140 18.97 -18.99 -21.57
N ASP A 141 18.23 -19.33 -22.62
CA ASP A 141 16.86 -19.78 -22.51
C ASP A 141 16.85 -21.16 -21.87
N TYR A 142 16.79 -21.22 -20.55
CA TYR A 142 16.24 -22.40 -19.88
C TYR A 142 14.72 -22.30 -20.01
N CYS A 143 14.22 -22.51 -21.23
CA CYS A 143 12.80 -22.67 -21.48
C CYS A 143 12.35 -23.99 -20.82
N PHE A 144 12.11 -23.94 -19.51
CA PHE A 144 11.36 -24.97 -18.81
C PHE A 144 9.89 -24.76 -19.19
N ILE A 145 9.50 -25.29 -20.35
CA ILE A 145 8.09 -25.54 -20.65
C ILE A 145 7.67 -26.66 -19.68
N LEU A 146 7.31 -26.28 -18.45
CA LEU A 146 6.60 -27.15 -17.52
C LEU A 146 5.13 -27.15 -17.93
N THR A 147 4.81 -27.71 -19.11
CA THR A 147 3.56 -28.45 -19.18
C THR A 147 3.84 -29.81 -18.55
N THR A 148 2.82 -30.52 -18.07
CA THR A 148 2.94 -31.89 -17.56
C THR A 148 3.63 -32.88 -18.52
N SER A 149 3.95 -32.46 -19.74
CA SER A 149 4.82 -33.12 -20.70
C SER A 149 6.23 -32.50 -20.69
N PHE A 150 7.18 -33.13 -20.01
CA PHE A 150 8.61 -32.78 -20.04
C PHE A 150 9.11 -32.73 -21.51
N GLN A 151 9.27 -31.54 -22.08
CA GLN A 151 9.95 -31.35 -23.35
C GLN A 151 10.94 -30.19 -23.23
N SER A 152 12.21 -30.55 -22.96
CA SER A 152 13.33 -29.63 -23.09
C SER A 152 13.58 -29.33 -24.57
N LEU A 153 13.03 -28.23 -25.05
CA LEU A 153 13.45 -27.65 -26.33
C LEU A 153 14.72 -26.84 -26.07
N GLN A 154 15.88 -27.49 -26.21
CA GLN A 154 17.13 -26.77 -26.42
C GLN A 154 17.05 -26.12 -27.81
N LEU A 155 16.83 -24.81 -27.86
CA LEU A 155 17.08 -24.04 -29.07
C LEU A 155 18.60 -24.05 -29.28
N GLU A 156 19.07 -24.93 -30.17
CA GLU A 156 20.45 -24.84 -30.66
C GLU A 156 20.63 -23.45 -31.28
N GLY A 157 21.59 -22.70 -30.73
CA GLY A 157 21.86 -21.33 -31.11
C GLY A 157 22.19 -21.22 -32.59
N ASN A 158 21.20 -20.81 -33.38
CA ASN A 158 21.46 -20.23 -34.69
C ASN A 158 22.13 -18.87 -34.45
N LYS A 159 23.44 -18.86 -34.67
CA LYS A 159 24.26 -17.65 -34.76
C LYS A 159 23.62 -16.72 -35.80
N PHE A 160 23.23 -15.53 -35.37
CA PHE A 160 23.15 -14.37 -36.25
C PHE A 160 24.56 -13.85 -36.53
#